data_AF-F1BYI8-F1
#
_entry.id   AF-F1BYI8-F1
#
_cell.length_a   1.000
_cell.length_b   1.000
_cell.length_c   1.000
_cell.angle_alpha   90.00
_cell.angle_beta   90.00
_cell.angle_gamma   90.00
#
_symmetry.space_group_name_H-M   'P 1'
#
loop_
_entity.id
_entity.type
_entity.pdbx_description
1 polymer ?
#
loop_
_entity_poly.entity_id
_entity_poly.type
_entity_poly.pdbx_seq_one_letter_code
_entity_poly.pdbx_strand_id
1 'polypeptide(L)' 'VLAIIEAAGYTPNVIEYLNTGWTMPQLLGLFAAAGLTPRTALRETKAPATELGLLDEAVSNEAILDT' A
#
# COMPACT_ATOMS: atom_id res chain seq x y z
N VAL A 1 7.46 -6.45 12.98
CA VAL A 1 7.32 -5.00 13.27
C VAL A 1 6.37 -4.75 14.44
N LEU A 2 5.12 -5.26 14.43
CA LEU A 2 4.15 -5.05 15.51
C LEU A 2 4.71 -5.30 16.93
N ALA A 3 5.33 -6.47 17.18
CA ALA A 3 5.91 -6.79 18.48
C ALA A 3 6.98 -5.78 18.97
N ILE A 4 7.72 -5.14 18.05
CA ILE A 4 8.72 -4.12 18.40
C ILE A 4 8.02 -2.82 18.84
N ILE A 5 6.92 -2.45 18.18
CA ILE A 5 6.10 -1.27 18.51
C ILE A 5 5.47 -1.43 19.89
N GLU A 6 4.91 -2.61 20.18
CA GLU A 6 4.32 -2.93 21.48
C GLU A 6 5.38 -2.97 22.58
N ALA A 7 6.55 -3.56 22.31
CA ALA A 7 7.67 -3.59 23.26
C ALA A 7 8.22 -2.19 23.59
N ALA A 8 8.06 -1.21 22.69
CA ALA A 8 8.40 0.19 22.93
C ALA A 8 7.35 0.95 23.76
N GLY A 9 6.26 0.29 24.19
CA GLY A 9 5.22 0.86 25.04
C GLY A 9 4.11 1.60 24.29
N TYR A 10 4.09 1.55 22.95
CA TYR A 10 3.00 2.11 22.15
C TYR A 10 1.83 1.13 22.04
N THR A 11 0.61 1.66 21.96
CA THR A 11 -0.61 0.90 21.67
C THR A 11 -1.09 1.22 20.26
N PRO A 12 -0.55 0.54 19.23
CA PRO A 12 -0.92 0.81 17.84
C PRO A 12 -2.35 0.34 17.54
N ASN A 13 -3.02 1.08 16.65
CA ASN A 13 -4.25 0.59 16.04
C ASN A 13 -3.89 -0.35 14.88
N VAL A 14 -4.19 -1.65 15.03
CA VAL A 14 -3.87 -2.68 14.03
C VAL A 14 -5.05 -2.83 13.06
N ILE A 15 -4.78 -2.60 11.78
CA ILE A 15 -5.78 -2.68 10.70
C ILE A 15 -5.42 -3.86 9.80
N GLU A 16 -6.31 -4.85 9.76
CA GLU A 16 -6.23 -6.00 8.84
C GLU A 16 -6.66 -5.57 7.43
N TYR A 17 -5.77 -4.86 6.73
CA TYR A 17 -6.09 -4.16 5.49
C TYR A 17 -6.62 -5.05 4.36
N LEU A 18 -6.30 -6.34 4.36
CA LEU A 18 -6.85 -7.29 3.39
C LEU A 18 -8.34 -7.57 3.60
N ASN A 19 -8.84 -7.39 4.82
CA ASN A 19 -10.25 -7.61 5.18
C ASN A 19 -11.04 -6.30 5.21
N THR A 20 -10.45 -5.24 5.74
CA THR A 20 -11.12 -3.93 5.91
C THR A 20 -11.11 -3.10 4.63
N GLY A 21 -10.11 -3.30 3.76
CA GLY A 21 -9.88 -2.47 2.59
C GLY A 21 -9.44 -1.04 2.94
N TRP A 22 -9.24 -0.23 1.90
CA TRP A 22 -8.94 1.20 2.03
C TRP A 22 -9.73 1.99 1.00
N THR A 23 -10.04 3.25 1.33
CA THR A 23 -10.55 4.19 0.33
C THR A 23 -9.40 4.85 -0.42
N MET A 24 -9.66 5.27 -1.65
CA MET A 24 -8.69 6.00 -2.49
C MET A 24 -8.08 7.22 -1.76
N PRO A 25 -8.85 8.11 -1.10
CA PRO A 25 -8.26 9.25 -0.38
C PRO A 25 -7.37 8.84 0.79
N GLN A 26 -7.68 7.74 1.48
CA GLN A 26 -6.85 7.25 2.59
C GLN A 26 -5.50 6.73 2.09
N LEU A 27 -5.48 5.98 0.97
CA LEU A 27 -4.26 5.50 0.35
C LEU A 27 -3.35 6.65 -0.10
N LEU A 28 -3.93 7.65 -0.77
CA LEU A 28 -3.17 8.83 -1.21
C LEU A 28 -2.57 9.60 -0.01
N GLY A 29 -3.34 9.74 1.08
CA GLY A 29 -2.84 10.36 2.31
C GLY A 29 -1.68 9.58 2.94
N LEU A 30 -1.78 8.25 3.00
CA LEU A 30 -0.73 7.37 3.50
C LEU A 30 0.56 7.48 2.67
N PHE A 31 0.43 7.47 1.35
CA PHE A 31 1.57 7.61 0.44
C PHE A 31 2.25 8.96 0.58
N ALA A 32 1.49 10.06 0.65
CA ALA A 32 2.03 11.39 0.88
C ALA A 32 2.79 11.47 2.23
N ALA A 33 2.22 10.90 3.29
CA ALA A 33 2.87 10.86 4.62
C ALA A 33 4.15 10.01 4.63
N ALA A 34 4.20 8.95 3.81
CA ALA A 34 5.37 8.07 3.68
C ALA A 34 6.39 8.53 2.62
N GLY A 35 6.09 9.59 1.86
CA GLY A 35 6.91 10.03 0.72
C GLY A 35 6.96 9.02 -0.43
N LEU A 36 5.91 8.22 -0.59
CA LEU A 36 5.79 7.17 -1.60
C LEU A 36 4.89 7.62 -2.76
N THR A 37 5.11 7.02 -3.92
CA THR A 37 4.16 7.01 -5.04
C THR A 37 3.45 5.65 -5.09
N PRO A 38 2.25 5.57 -5.71
CA PRO A 38 1.55 4.29 -5.92
C PRO A 38 2.44 3.21 -6.55
N ARG A 39 3.23 3.58 -7.56
CA ARG A 39 4.22 2.69 -8.18
C ARG A 39 5.24 2.14 -7.19
N THR A 40 5.81 2.98 -6.33
CA THR A 40 6.80 2.52 -5.32
C THR A 40 6.19 1.71 -4.18
N ALA A 41 4.88 1.86 -3.95
CA ALA A 41 4.14 1.09 -2.96
C ALA A 41 3.63 -0.25 -3.52
N LEU A 42 3.60 -0.41 -4.85
CA LEU A 42 3.14 -1.62 -5.52
C LEU A 42 4.07 -2.79 -5.21
N ARG A 43 3.47 -3.91 -4.81
CA ARG A 43 4.23 -5.13 -4.52
C ARG A 43 4.47 -5.92 -5.80
N GLU A 44 5.71 -5.93 -6.27
CA GLU A 44 6.13 -6.69 -7.45
C GLU A 44 6.25 -8.20 -7.20
N THR A 45 6.53 -8.60 -5.95
CA THR A 45 6.83 -10.00 -5.60
C THR A 45 5.60 -10.91 -5.49
N LYS A 46 4.38 -10.37 -5.67
CA LYS A 46 3.15 -11.17 -5.70
C LYS A 46 2.56 -11.10 -7.11
N ALA A 47 2.10 -12.25 -7.60
CA ALA A 47 1.59 -12.47 -8.96
C ALA A 47 0.61 -11.40 -9.52
N PRO A 48 -0.31 -10.79 -8.72
CA PRO A 48 -1.34 -9.92 -9.28
C PRO A 48 -0.80 -8.73 -10.07
N ALA A 49 0.29 -8.10 -9.62
CA ALA A 49 0.83 -6.93 -10.31
C ALA A 49 1.39 -7.28 -11.70
N THR A 50 2.07 -8.43 -11.81
CA THR A 50 2.64 -8.93 -13.07
C THR A 50 1.55 -9.43 -14.01
N GLU A 51 0.58 -10.19 -13.50
CA GLU A 51 -0.54 -10.73 -14.28
C GLU A 51 -1.45 -9.62 -14.84
N LEU A 52 -1.60 -8.52 -14.10
CA LEU A 52 -2.37 -7.35 -14.52
C LEU A 52 -1.56 -6.35 -15.37
N GLY A 53 -0.27 -6.63 -15.64
CA GLY A 53 0.58 -5.77 -16.47
C GLY A 53 0.93 -4.41 -15.82
N LEU A 54 0.75 -4.26 -14.50
CA LEU A 54 0.91 -2.99 -13.78
C LEU A 54 2.37 -2.56 -13.59
N LEU A 55 3.32 -3.45 -13.93
CA LEU A 55 4.75 -3.19 -13.80
C LEU A 55 5.31 -2.32 -14.93
N ASP A 56 4.58 -2.17 -16.04
CA ASP A 56 5.03 -1.34 -17.17
C ASP A 56 5.11 0.14 -16.73
N GLU A 57 6.18 0.83 -17.12
CA GLU A 57 6.41 2.26 -16.84
C GLU A 57 5.33 3.17 -17.43
N ALA A 58 4.66 2.73 -18.50
CA ALA A 58 3.57 3.46 -19.14
C ALA A 58 2.28 3.48 -18.31
N VAL A 59 2.14 2.61 -17.29
CA VAL A 59 0.95 2.56 -16.43
C VAL A 59 0.92 3.77 -15.50
N SER A 60 -0.21 4.47 -15.46
CA SER A 60 -0.33 5.65 -14.58
C SER A 60 -0.53 5.25 -13.12
N ASN A 61 -0.22 6.16 -12.20
CA ASN A 61 -0.45 5.95 -10.78
C ASN A 61 -1.94 5.73 -10.45
N GLU A 62 -2.83 6.35 -11.21
CA GLU A 62 -4.28 6.19 -11.09
C GLU A 62 -4.71 4.77 -11.48
N ALA A 63 -4.17 4.25 -12.59
CA ALA A 63 -4.46 2.88 -13.04
C ALA A 63 -3.96 1.82 -12.03
N ILE A 64 -2.88 2.10 -11.30
CA ILE A 64 -2.38 1.23 -10.22
C ILE A 64 -3.34 1.19 -9.02
N LEU A 65 -4.12 2.26 -8.79
CA LEU A 65 -5.01 2.37 -7.63
C LEU A 65 -6.47 1.98 -7.90
N ASP A 66 -6.84 1.80 -9.18
CA ASP A 66 -8.20 1.45 -9.60
C ASP A 66 -8.45 -0.07 -9.66
N THR A 67 -7.48 -0.87 -9.20
CA THR A 67 -7.49 -2.35 -9.29
C THR A 67 -8.22 -3.05 -8.16
#